data_AF-A0A662VD56-F1
#
_entry.id   AF-A0A662VD56-F1
#
_cell.length_a   1.000
_cell.length_b   1.000
_cell.length_c   1.000
_cell.angle_alpha   90.00
_cell.angle_beta   90.00
_cell.angle_gamma   90.00
#
_symmetry.space_group_name_H-M   'P 1'
#
loop_
_entity.id
_entity.type
_entity.pdbx_description
1 polymer ?
#
loop_
_entity_poly.entity_id
_entity_poly.type
_entity_poly.pdbx_seq_one_letter_code
_entity_poly.pdbx_strand_id
1 'polypeptide(L)'
;MRGIIVIRGGSYLEIISVLFLVVILSQQIVQAVPETYERYIIPGVPYIRQKPYWCGPASLAMVLNYWGLNISQDEIATEIYRPDDKLTYISDMVKYPRSLGFYAKAITGSIDILKNYIIADIPLIVLQKFSITNPYGHYRVVIGFDDNEHILYVLDPAIGKQTISYDEFIELWKPGSTFTVTNWTLIIYPRTCSTIITKTLTETEICTSILTYTKTEIFTETEFVGTTITVTSRIQEFTSLSYVLIIFTILIGLLMYLYLIKLRRS
;
A
#
# COMPACT_ATOMS: atom_id res chain seq x y z
N MET A 1 49.21 -54.85 -19.35
CA MET A 1 49.26 -53.72 -18.38
C MET A 1 47.90 -53.05 -18.38
N ARG A 2 47.11 -53.23 -17.30
CA ARG A 2 45.79 -52.58 -17.14
C ARG A 2 45.97 -51.41 -16.16
N GLY A 3 45.81 -50.19 -16.64
CA GLY A 3 45.84 -48.99 -15.81
C GLY A 3 44.55 -48.88 -15.01
N ILE A 4 44.66 -48.92 -13.69
CA ILE A 4 43.55 -48.64 -12.77
C ILE A 4 43.40 -47.12 -12.71
N ILE A 5 42.32 -46.59 -13.29
CA ILE A 5 41.95 -45.17 -13.13
C ILE A 5 41.32 -45.03 -11.75
N VAL A 6 42.08 -44.48 -10.80
CA VAL A 6 41.60 -44.09 -9.48
C VAL A 6 40.82 -42.79 -9.63
N ILE A 7 39.50 -42.87 -9.64
CA ILE A 7 38.63 -41.70 -9.56
C ILE A 7 38.74 -41.17 -8.11
N ARG A 8 39.46 -40.05 -7.94
CA ARG A 8 39.62 -39.35 -6.65
C ARG A 8 38.24 -39.01 -6.06
N GLY A 9 37.93 -39.54 -4.88
CA GLY A 9 36.64 -39.39 -4.16
C GLY A 9 36.31 -37.99 -3.63
N GLY A 10 36.93 -36.92 -4.14
CA GLY A 10 36.61 -35.53 -3.77
C GLY A 10 35.37 -34.97 -4.47
N SER A 11 34.97 -35.54 -5.61
CA SER A 11 33.93 -34.96 -6.48
C SER A 11 32.51 -35.06 -5.91
N TYR A 12 32.21 -36.09 -5.12
CA TYR A 12 30.84 -36.29 -4.60
C TYR A 12 30.48 -35.32 -3.48
N LEU A 13 31.43 -34.99 -2.60
CA LEU A 13 31.21 -34.04 -1.50
C LEU A 13 31.00 -32.61 -2.03
N GLU A 14 31.73 -32.22 -3.07
CA GLU A 14 31.56 -30.93 -3.73
C GLU A 14 30.17 -30.81 -4.38
N ILE A 15 29.71 -31.85 -5.09
CA ILE A 15 28.37 -31.87 -5.69
C ILE A 15 27.26 -31.76 -4.63
N ILE A 16 27.38 -32.49 -3.53
CA ILE A 16 26.41 -32.44 -2.43
C ILE A 16 26.38 -31.04 -1.80
N SER A 17 27.53 -30.41 -1.60
CA SER A 17 27.63 -29.07 -1.02
C SER A 17 26.99 -27.99 -1.91
N VAL A 18 27.16 -28.09 -3.23
CA VAL A 18 26.53 -27.18 -4.20
C VAL A 18 25.01 -27.39 -4.24
N LEU A 19 24.54 -28.65 -4.24
CA LEU A 19 23.10 -28.95 -4.19
C LEU A 19 22.46 -28.43 -2.90
N PHE A 20 23.14 -28.59 -1.76
CA PHE A 20 22.67 -28.08 -0.48
C PHE A 20 22.61 -26.54 -0.47
N LEU A 21 23.63 -25.88 -1.04
CA LEU A 21 23.64 -24.43 -1.20
C LEU A 21 22.51 -23.95 -2.11
N VAL A 22 22.24 -24.64 -3.23
CA VAL A 22 21.15 -24.32 -4.15
C VAL A 22 19.78 -24.48 -3.48
N VAL A 23 19.59 -25.50 -2.63
CA VAL A 23 18.35 -25.67 -1.86
C VAL A 23 18.20 -24.57 -0.80
N ILE A 24 19.27 -24.19 -0.10
CA ILE A 24 19.22 -23.08 0.86
C ILE A 24 18.91 -21.76 0.15
N LEU A 25 19.57 -21.49 -0.98
CA LEU A 25 19.34 -20.29 -1.78
C LEU A 25 17.94 -20.27 -2.41
N SER A 26 17.39 -21.42 -2.80
CA SER A 26 16.01 -21.49 -3.34
C SER A 26 14.96 -21.28 -2.26
N GLN A 27 15.18 -21.73 -1.03
CA GLN A 27 14.27 -21.47 0.09
C GLN A 27 14.20 -19.98 0.48
N GLN A 28 15.30 -19.22 0.29
CA GLN A 28 15.29 -17.77 0.52
C GLN A 28 14.47 -17.00 -0.52
N ILE A 29 14.34 -17.52 -1.75
CA ILE A 29 13.57 -16.88 -2.82
C ILE A 29 12.06 -17.06 -2.62
N VAL A 30 11.62 -18.19 -2.06
CA VAL A 30 10.19 -18.48 -1.83
C VAL A 30 9.56 -17.51 -0.82
N GLN A 31 10.31 -17.02 0.17
CA GLN A 31 9.83 -16.04 1.14
C GLN A 31 9.75 -14.59 0.59
N ALA A 32 10.27 -14.34 -0.62
CA ALA A 32 10.25 -13.02 -1.24
C ALA A 32 9.08 -12.80 -2.21
N VAL A 33 8.19 -13.79 -2.37
CA VAL A 33 6.93 -13.59 -3.11
C VAL A 33 6.00 -12.78 -2.21
N PRO A 34 5.60 -11.55 -2.59
CA PRO A 34 4.70 -10.75 -1.77
C PRO A 34 3.39 -11.53 -1.54
N GLU A 35 2.84 -11.46 -0.33
CA GLU A 35 1.49 -11.94 -0.07
C GLU A 35 0.54 -11.29 -1.06
N THR A 36 -0.05 -12.09 -1.94
CA THR A 36 -1.13 -11.63 -2.81
C THR A 36 -2.41 -11.59 -1.96
N TYR A 37 -2.80 -10.40 -1.53
CA TYR A 37 -4.07 -10.22 -0.84
C TYR A 37 -5.21 -10.32 -1.85
N GLU A 38 -6.04 -11.36 -1.73
CA GLU A 38 -7.30 -11.46 -2.48
C GLU A 38 -8.40 -10.57 -1.87
N ARG A 39 -8.29 -10.27 -0.56
CA ARG A 39 -9.18 -9.37 0.16
C ARG A 39 -8.38 -8.64 1.24
N TYR A 40 -8.67 -7.36 1.42
CA TYR A 40 -8.11 -6.57 2.51
C TYR A 40 -9.05 -5.43 2.91
N ILE A 41 -9.16 -5.14 4.21
CA ILE A 41 -9.90 -3.98 4.73
C ILE A 41 -9.03 -3.33 5.80
N ILE A 42 -8.75 -2.04 5.64
CA ILE A 42 -8.03 -1.22 6.62
C ILE A 42 -8.84 -1.18 7.92
N PRO A 43 -8.30 -1.69 9.04
CA PRO A 43 -8.99 -1.66 10.31
C PRO A 43 -8.96 -0.25 10.93
N GLY A 44 -10.05 0.14 11.59
CA GLY A 44 -10.07 1.32 12.46
C GLY A 44 -10.20 2.68 11.76
N VAL A 45 -10.54 2.74 10.47
CA VAL A 45 -10.98 4.01 9.85
C VAL A 45 -12.33 4.43 10.44
N PRO A 46 -12.42 5.58 11.13
CA PRO A 46 -13.67 6.00 11.76
C PRO A 46 -14.71 6.36 10.70
N TYR A 47 -15.98 6.07 10.97
CA TYR A 47 -17.08 6.53 10.13
C TYR A 47 -17.65 7.85 10.67
N ILE A 48 -17.84 8.83 9.79
CA ILE A 48 -18.45 10.13 10.12
C ILE A 48 -19.56 10.41 9.11
N ARG A 49 -20.79 10.53 9.60
CA ARG A 49 -21.96 10.91 8.79
C ARG A 49 -21.90 12.39 8.45
N GLN A 50 -22.07 12.73 7.18
CA GLN A 50 -22.04 14.13 6.74
C GLN A 50 -23.24 14.95 7.23
N LYS A 51 -23.02 16.26 7.37
CA LYS A 51 -24.08 17.27 7.27
C LYS A 51 -24.41 17.56 5.79
N PRO A 52 -25.53 18.26 5.48
CA PRO A 52 -25.93 18.53 4.10
C PRO A 52 -24.79 19.15 3.28
N TYR A 53 -24.46 18.53 2.15
CA TYR A 53 -23.38 18.96 1.23
C TYR A 53 -21.94 18.85 1.76
N TRP A 54 -21.72 18.20 2.92
CA TRP A 54 -20.41 18.11 3.55
C TRP A 54 -19.70 16.77 3.30
N CYS A 55 -19.84 16.19 2.11
CA CYS A 55 -19.12 14.96 1.74
C CYS A 55 -17.59 15.14 1.81
N GLY A 56 -17.08 16.30 1.39
CA GLY A 56 -15.66 16.65 1.47
C GLY A 56 -15.16 16.72 2.93
N PRO A 57 -15.71 17.62 3.76
CA PRO A 57 -15.33 17.75 5.17
C PRO A 57 -15.45 16.45 5.96
N ALA A 58 -16.54 15.69 5.79
CA ALA A 58 -16.71 14.41 6.47
C ALA A 58 -15.67 13.37 6.01
N SER A 59 -15.37 13.29 4.70
CA SER A 59 -14.35 12.36 4.19
C SER A 59 -12.95 12.71 4.71
N LEU A 60 -12.61 13.99 4.75
CA LEU A 60 -11.34 14.44 5.34
C LEU A 60 -11.27 14.15 6.83
N ALA A 61 -12.34 14.39 7.59
CA ALA A 61 -12.37 14.05 9.01
C ALA A 61 -12.14 12.55 9.23
N MET A 62 -12.76 11.67 8.43
CA MET A 62 -12.54 10.22 8.53
C MET A 62 -11.06 9.85 8.32
N VAL A 63 -10.44 10.35 7.25
CA VAL A 63 -9.04 10.02 6.92
C VAL A 63 -8.05 10.67 7.87
N LEU A 64 -8.25 11.92 8.27
CA LEU A 64 -7.35 12.62 9.20
C LEU A 64 -7.41 12.02 10.61
N ASN A 65 -8.61 11.64 11.08
CA ASN A 65 -8.76 10.99 12.38
C ASN A 65 -8.21 9.55 12.39
N TYR A 66 -8.25 8.85 11.25
CA TYR A 66 -7.54 7.57 11.10
C TYR A 66 -6.03 7.70 11.37
N TRP A 67 -5.43 8.84 10.97
CA TRP A 67 -4.03 9.16 11.26
C TRP A 67 -3.79 9.77 12.66
N GLY A 68 -4.79 9.73 13.55
CA GLY A 68 -4.65 10.14 14.94
C GLY A 68 -4.93 11.62 15.22
N LEU A 69 -5.43 12.39 14.24
CA LEU A 69 -6.00 13.70 14.57
C LEU A 69 -7.32 13.53 15.31
N ASN A 70 -7.71 14.56 16.06
CA ASN A 70 -9.04 14.67 16.66
C ASN A 70 -9.71 15.92 16.10
N ILE A 71 -10.20 15.83 14.86
CA ILE A 71 -10.79 16.95 14.14
C ILE A 71 -12.21 16.62 13.66
N SER A 72 -13.11 17.58 13.82
CA SER A 72 -14.51 17.45 13.42
C SER A 72 -14.75 17.90 11.98
N GLN A 73 -15.80 17.38 11.35
CA GLN A 73 -16.22 17.86 10.02
C GLN A 73 -16.61 19.35 10.04
N ASP A 74 -17.04 19.87 11.19
CA ASP A 74 -17.40 21.28 11.41
C ASP A 74 -16.19 22.21 11.30
N GLU A 75 -15.10 21.85 11.98
CA GLU A 75 -13.83 22.59 11.89
C GLU A 75 -13.29 22.58 10.47
N ILE A 76 -13.35 21.43 9.78
CA ILE A 76 -12.90 21.32 8.39
C ILE A 76 -13.81 22.15 7.45
N ALA A 77 -15.13 22.05 7.62
CA ALA A 77 -16.09 22.73 6.76
C ALA A 77 -15.95 24.25 6.80
N THR A 78 -15.59 24.81 7.96
CA THR A 78 -15.34 26.26 8.11
C THR A 78 -14.30 26.77 7.10
N GLU A 79 -13.32 25.95 6.74
CA GLU A 79 -12.25 26.32 5.83
C GLU A 79 -12.54 25.98 4.35
N ILE A 80 -13.20 24.84 4.10
CA ILE A 80 -13.26 24.26 2.74
C ILE A 80 -14.65 24.10 2.14
N TYR A 81 -15.71 24.24 2.93
CA TYR A 81 -17.06 24.22 2.37
C TYR A 81 -17.35 25.54 1.65
N ARG A 82 -18.04 25.47 0.52
CA ARG A 82 -18.48 26.63 -0.26
C ARG A 82 -20.01 26.64 -0.27
N PRO A 83 -20.65 27.47 0.59
CA PRO A 83 -22.10 27.49 0.73
C PRO A 83 -22.84 27.85 -0.57
N ASP A 84 -22.30 28.78 -1.34
CA ASP A 84 -22.92 29.26 -2.59
C ASP A 84 -22.97 28.16 -3.66
N ASP A 85 -21.91 27.36 -3.76
CA ASP A 85 -21.80 26.24 -4.71
C ASP A 85 -22.34 24.92 -4.15
N LYS A 86 -22.58 24.88 -2.83
CA LYS A 86 -22.99 23.70 -2.06
C LYS A 86 -22.04 22.50 -2.24
N LEU A 87 -20.73 22.75 -2.25
CA LEU A 87 -19.72 21.70 -2.44
C LEU A 87 -18.38 22.05 -1.76
N THR A 88 -17.41 21.15 -1.90
CA THR A 88 -16.00 21.39 -1.59
C THR A 88 -15.16 21.08 -2.84
N TYR A 89 -14.34 22.04 -3.27
CA TYR A 89 -13.50 21.86 -4.46
C TYR A 89 -12.34 20.89 -4.20
N ILE A 90 -11.96 20.13 -5.23
CA ILE A 90 -10.82 19.19 -5.18
C ILE A 90 -9.50 19.87 -4.79
N SER A 91 -9.35 21.16 -5.10
CA SER A 91 -8.19 21.96 -4.71
C SER A 91 -8.11 22.14 -3.19
N ASP A 92 -9.24 22.40 -2.55
CA ASP A 92 -9.33 22.56 -1.10
C ASP A 92 -9.16 21.22 -0.38
N MET A 93 -9.69 20.14 -0.97
CA MET A 93 -9.45 18.76 -0.47
C MET A 93 -7.95 18.41 -0.41
N VAL A 94 -7.13 18.94 -1.32
CA VAL A 94 -5.67 18.73 -1.32
C VAL A 94 -4.96 19.72 -0.40
N LYS A 95 -5.36 20.99 -0.41
CA LYS A 95 -4.68 22.06 0.35
C LYS A 95 -4.87 21.89 1.86
N TYR A 96 -6.05 21.49 2.31
CA TYR A 96 -6.38 21.42 3.73
C TYR A 96 -5.52 20.41 4.51
N PRO A 97 -5.36 19.14 4.09
CA PRO A 97 -4.41 18.25 4.76
C PRO A 97 -2.97 18.78 4.74
N ARG A 98 -2.56 19.44 3.64
CA ARG A 98 -1.21 20.01 3.53
C ARG A 98 -0.98 21.14 4.53
N SER A 99 -1.98 21.98 4.82
CA SER A 99 -1.84 23.03 5.84
C SER A 99 -1.71 22.44 7.25
N LEU A 100 -2.19 21.22 7.48
CA LEU A 100 -1.99 20.44 8.71
C LEU A 100 -0.67 19.65 8.73
N GLY A 101 0.22 19.83 7.74
CA GLY A 101 1.51 19.13 7.67
C GLY A 101 1.46 17.73 7.03
N PHE A 102 0.31 17.28 6.53
CA PHE A 102 0.20 15.99 5.87
C PHE A 102 0.76 15.99 4.45
N TYR A 103 1.14 14.82 3.98
CA TYR A 103 1.32 14.58 2.56
C TYR A 103 -0.07 14.42 2.00
N ALA A 104 -0.39 15.20 0.98
CA ALA A 104 -1.62 15.00 0.24
C ALA A 104 -1.38 15.26 -1.24
N LYS A 105 -1.84 14.33 -2.08
CA LYS A 105 -1.69 14.42 -3.53
C LYS A 105 -2.91 13.81 -4.20
N ALA A 106 -3.51 14.58 -5.10
CA ALA A 106 -4.48 14.04 -6.04
C ALA A 106 -3.75 13.29 -7.16
N ILE A 107 -4.28 12.13 -7.54
CA ILE A 107 -3.82 11.29 -8.64
C ILE A 107 -5.02 10.89 -9.50
N THR A 108 -4.72 10.45 -10.72
CA THR A 108 -5.64 9.65 -11.54
C THR A 108 -5.44 8.20 -11.15
N GLY A 109 -6.44 7.58 -10.53
CA GLY A 109 -6.33 6.22 -10.03
C GLY A 109 -6.82 5.14 -11.01
N SER A 110 -6.59 3.90 -10.60
CA SER A 110 -7.19 2.66 -11.12
C SER A 110 -7.49 1.74 -9.94
N ILE A 111 -8.30 0.71 -10.12
CA ILE A 111 -8.59 -0.27 -9.06
C ILE A 111 -7.29 -0.84 -8.47
N ASP A 112 -6.33 -1.23 -9.30
CA ASP A 112 -5.03 -1.76 -8.84
C ASP A 112 -4.22 -0.74 -8.05
N ILE A 113 -4.24 0.54 -8.47
CA ILE A 113 -3.59 1.61 -7.69
C ILE A 113 -4.28 1.75 -6.32
N LEU A 114 -5.61 1.70 -6.25
CA LEU A 114 -6.32 1.78 -4.96
C LEU A 114 -5.90 0.63 -4.04
N LYS A 115 -5.88 -0.60 -4.56
CA LYS A 115 -5.46 -1.79 -3.81
C LYS A 115 -4.05 -1.63 -3.22
N ASN A 116 -3.09 -1.13 -3.99
CA ASN A 116 -1.71 -0.93 -3.53
C ASN A 116 -1.60 0.03 -2.33
N TYR A 117 -2.40 1.09 -2.29
CA TYR A 117 -2.46 1.98 -1.13
C TYR A 117 -3.23 1.36 0.03
N ILE A 118 -4.29 0.62 -0.26
CA ILE A 118 -5.12 -0.04 0.74
C ILE A 118 -4.34 -1.10 1.52
N ILE A 119 -3.57 -1.97 0.84
CA ILE A 119 -2.69 -2.96 1.51
C ILE A 119 -1.55 -2.31 2.30
N ALA A 120 -1.27 -1.03 2.04
CA ALA A 120 -0.31 -0.22 2.79
C ALA A 120 -0.98 0.57 3.92
N ASP A 121 -2.22 0.23 4.30
CA ASP A 121 -2.99 0.88 5.36
C ASP A 121 -3.26 2.37 5.11
N ILE A 122 -3.34 2.79 3.85
CA ILE A 122 -3.63 4.17 3.45
C ILE A 122 -5.06 4.26 2.89
N PRO A 123 -6.04 4.81 3.64
CA PRO A 123 -7.39 5.04 3.13
C PRO A 123 -7.38 6.16 2.09
N LEU A 124 -8.24 6.03 1.09
CA LEU A 124 -8.24 6.90 -0.09
C LEU A 124 -9.56 7.64 -0.20
N ILE A 125 -9.52 8.95 -0.44
CA ILE A 125 -10.72 9.73 -0.75
C ILE A 125 -10.89 9.77 -2.27
N VAL A 126 -12.06 9.41 -2.77
CA VAL A 126 -12.37 9.45 -4.21
C VAL A 126 -13.51 10.43 -4.47
N LEU A 127 -13.50 11.05 -5.65
CA LEU A 127 -14.59 11.90 -6.13
C LEU A 127 -15.37 11.14 -7.19
N GLN A 128 -16.64 10.89 -6.93
CA GLN A 128 -17.53 10.14 -7.80
C GLN A 128 -18.83 10.91 -8.03
N LYS A 129 -19.62 10.47 -9.00
CA LYS A 129 -21.05 10.78 -9.04
C LYS A 129 -21.72 10.24 -7.77
N PHE A 130 -22.75 10.94 -7.29
CA PHE A 130 -23.55 10.47 -6.17
C PHE A 130 -24.23 9.14 -6.53
N SER A 131 -24.80 9.03 -7.73
CA SER A 131 -25.29 7.78 -8.31
C SER A 131 -25.23 7.85 -9.84
N ILE A 132 -25.55 6.75 -10.52
CA ILE A 132 -25.65 6.74 -12.00
C ILE A 132 -26.68 7.77 -12.50
N THR A 133 -27.78 7.95 -11.76
CA THR A 133 -28.86 8.88 -12.12
C THR A 133 -28.67 10.29 -11.56
N ASN A 134 -27.83 10.45 -10.54
CA ASN A 134 -27.47 11.74 -9.96
C ASN A 134 -25.97 11.99 -10.15
N PRO A 135 -25.57 12.67 -11.25
CA PRO A 135 -24.17 12.90 -11.57
C PRO A 135 -23.51 13.99 -10.72
N TYR A 136 -24.17 14.48 -9.67
CA TYR A 136 -23.59 15.44 -8.74
C TYR A 136 -22.37 14.84 -8.02
N GLY A 137 -21.34 15.65 -7.76
CA GLY A 137 -20.09 15.21 -7.17
C GLY A 137 -20.27 14.80 -5.71
N HIS A 138 -19.66 13.68 -5.34
CA HIS A 138 -19.74 13.09 -4.01
C HIS A 138 -18.41 12.45 -3.64
N TYR A 139 -17.86 12.86 -2.50
CA TYR A 139 -16.65 12.25 -1.96
C TYR A 139 -17.00 11.02 -1.12
N ARG A 140 -16.20 9.96 -1.29
CA ARG A 140 -16.28 8.73 -0.49
C ARG A 140 -14.87 8.30 -0.04
N VAL A 141 -14.79 7.47 0.99
CA VAL A 141 -13.50 6.92 1.47
C VAL A 141 -13.45 5.43 1.14
N VAL A 142 -12.50 5.01 0.32
CA VAL A 142 -12.23 3.60 0.03
C VAL A 142 -11.27 3.06 1.07
N ILE A 143 -11.64 1.95 1.70
CA ILE A 143 -10.90 1.36 2.83
C ILE A 143 -10.57 -0.12 2.63
N GLY A 144 -11.00 -0.73 1.52
CA GLY A 144 -10.80 -2.15 1.32
C GLY A 144 -11.19 -2.61 -0.07
N PHE A 145 -10.84 -3.84 -0.38
CA PHE A 145 -11.24 -4.53 -1.59
C PHE A 145 -11.43 -6.03 -1.34
N ASP A 146 -12.09 -6.67 -2.29
CA ASP A 146 -12.25 -8.11 -2.38
C ASP A 146 -12.30 -8.53 -3.85
N ASP A 147 -11.27 -9.24 -4.29
CA ASP A 147 -11.13 -9.71 -5.65
C ASP A 147 -11.96 -10.95 -5.96
N ASN A 148 -12.34 -11.73 -4.95
CA ASN A 148 -13.23 -12.86 -5.15
C ASN A 148 -14.65 -12.39 -5.48
N GLU A 149 -15.08 -11.30 -4.83
CA GLU A 149 -16.41 -10.70 -5.03
C GLU A 149 -16.40 -9.51 -6.01
N HIS A 150 -15.23 -9.08 -6.49
CA HIS A 150 -15.05 -7.91 -7.35
C HIS A 150 -15.66 -6.61 -6.78
N ILE A 151 -15.44 -6.34 -5.48
CA ILE A 151 -15.98 -5.17 -4.78
C ILE A 151 -14.90 -4.34 -4.08
N LEU A 152 -15.21 -3.05 -3.88
CA LEU A 152 -14.52 -2.16 -2.96
C LEU A 152 -15.37 -1.93 -1.70
N TYR A 153 -14.72 -1.93 -0.54
CA TYR A 153 -15.33 -1.49 0.72
C TYR A 153 -15.18 0.02 0.87
N VAL A 154 -16.29 0.71 1.06
CA VAL A 154 -16.38 2.18 1.00
C VAL A 154 -17.14 2.72 2.20
N LEU A 155 -16.62 3.80 2.78
CA LEU A 155 -17.35 4.65 3.73
C LEU A 155 -17.96 5.81 2.94
N ASP A 156 -19.27 5.75 2.72
CA ASP A 156 -20.04 6.83 2.11
C ASP A 156 -20.55 7.77 3.21
N PRO A 157 -20.13 9.06 3.25
CA PRO A 157 -20.57 9.98 4.28
C PRO A 157 -22.08 10.20 4.35
N ALA A 158 -22.82 10.02 3.25
CA ALA A 158 -24.26 10.20 3.19
C ALA A 158 -25.02 8.93 3.62
N ILE A 159 -24.50 7.75 3.23
CA ILE A 159 -25.22 6.47 3.31
C ILE A 159 -24.72 5.57 4.44
N GLY A 160 -23.41 5.53 4.70
CA GLY A 160 -22.80 4.61 5.65
C GLY A 160 -21.70 3.74 5.03
N LYS A 161 -21.40 2.63 5.70
CA LYS A 161 -20.53 1.57 5.16
C LYS A 161 -21.26 0.89 3.99
N GLN A 162 -20.60 0.79 2.84
CA GLN A 162 -21.14 0.21 1.61
C GLN A 162 -20.09 -0.67 0.93
N THR A 163 -20.55 -1.54 0.05
CA THR A 163 -19.74 -2.26 -0.92
C THR A 163 -20.16 -1.80 -2.32
N ILE A 164 -19.20 -1.50 -3.18
CA ILE A 164 -19.46 -1.09 -4.57
C ILE A 164 -18.70 -2.04 -5.48
N SER A 165 -19.35 -2.60 -6.51
CA SER A 165 -18.65 -3.45 -7.48
C SER A 165 -17.60 -2.65 -8.26
N TYR A 166 -16.57 -3.30 -8.78
CA TYR A 166 -15.54 -2.61 -9.58
C TYR A 166 -16.13 -1.88 -10.79
N ASP A 167 -17.08 -2.50 -11.48
CA ASP A 167 -17.74 -1.91 -12.65
C ASP A 167 -18.56 -0.68 -12.29
N GLU A 168 -19.38 -0.77 -11.23
CA GLU A 168 -20.17 0.37 -10.75
C GLU A 168 -19.25 1.48 -10.25
N PHE A 169 -18.20 1.13 -9.51
CA PHE A 169 -17.23 2.09 -9.02
C PHE A 169 -16.59 2.88 -10.17
N ILE A 170 -16.13 2.18 -11.22
CA ILE A 170 -15.55 2.80 -12.41
C ILE A 170 -16.55 3.72 -13.12
N GLU A 171 -17.82 3.33 -13.22
CA GLU A 171 -18.86 4.16 -13.85
C GLU A 171 -19.15 5.43 -13.03
N LEU A 172 -19.23 5.30 -11.71
CA LEU A 172 -19.40 6.43 -10.79
C LEU A 172 -18.18 7.36 -10.79
N TRP A 173 -16.99 6.85 -11.12
CA TRP A 173 -15.72 7.60 -11.08
C TRP A 173 -15.43 8.45 -12.33
N LYS A 174 -16.28 8.32 -13.36
CA LYS A 174 -16.28 9.18 -14.53
C LYS A 174 -16.76 10.60 -14.18
N PRO A 175 -16.44 11.61 -15.02
CA PRO A 175 -16.93 12.98 -14.85
C PRO A 175 -18.44 13.09 -14.59
N GLY A 176 -18.81 14.07 -13.79
CA GLY A 176 -20.18 14.35 -13.38
C GLY A 176 -20.63 15.78 -13.73
N SER A 177 -21.72 16.23 -13.14
CA SER A 177 -22.30 17.56 -13.41
C SER A 177 -21.54 18.71 -12.74
N THR A 178 -20.71 18.42 -11.73
CA THR A 178 -19.98 19.44 -10.92
C THR A 178 -18.46 19.25 -10.96
N PHE A 179 -17.96 18.26 -11.70
CA PHE A 179 -16.53 17.98 -11.83
C PHE A 179 -16.23 17.32 -13.18
N THR A 180 -15.09 17.66 -13.78
CA THR A 180 -14.65 17.16 -15.10
C THR A 180 -13.46 16.21 -15.04
N VAL A 181 -12.85 16.04 -13.86
CA VAL A 181 -11.73 15.13 -13.65
C VAL A 181 -12.19 13.67 -13.73
N THR A 182 -11.34 12.82 -14.31
CA THR A 182 -11.58 11.38 -14.40
C THR A 182 -10.75 10.66 -13.35
N ASN A 183 -11.34 9.67 -12.71
CA ASN A 183 -10.67 8.80 -11.75
C ASN A 183 -9.92 9.55 -10.65
N TRP A 184 -10.48 10.66 -10.15
CA TRP A 184 -9.81 11.47 -9.15
C TRP A 184 -9.75 10.73 -7.81
N THR A 185 -8.54 10.56 -7.28
CA THR A 185 -8.27 10.00 -5.95
C THR A 185 -7.29 10.88 -5.21
N LEU A 186 -7.56 11.06 -3.93
CA LEU A 186 -6.72 11.79 -2.99
C LEU A 186 -6.10 10.81 -2.00
N ILE A 187 -4.78 10.80 -2.03
CA ILE A 187 -3.93 10.10 -1.07
C ILE A 187 -3.58 11.08 0.05
N ILE A 188 -3.72 10.66 1.30
CA ILE A 188 -3.33 11.44 2.48
C ILE A 188 -2.61 10.52 3.47
N TYR A 189 -1.43 10.91 3.91
CA TYR A 189 -0.70 10.25 5.01
C TYR A 189 0.26 11.26 5.67
N PRO A 190 0.73 11.02 6.89
CA PRO A 190 1.66 11.94 7.56
C PRO A 190 2.94 12.15 6.74
N ARG A 191 3.37 13.41 6.52
CA ARG A 191 4.79 13.70 6.18
C ARG A 191 5.59 13.53 7.46
N THR A 192 5.68 12.31 7.90
CA THR A 192 6.90 11.79 8.47
C THR A 192 8.12 12.74 8.37
N CYS A 193 8.27 13.56 9.40
CA CYS A 193 9.39 14.46 9.68
C CYS A 193 9.31 14.77 11.18
N SER A 194 9.98 13.95 11.98
CA SER A 194 10.25 14.24 13.38
C SER A 194 11.15 15.48 13.45
N THR A 195 10.56 16.67 13.52
CA THR A 195 11.29 17.87 13.91
C THR A 195 11.41 17.84 15.43
N ILE A 196 12.38 17.10 15.94
CA ILE A 196 12.87 17.31 17.30
C ILE A 196 13.64 18.63 17.23
N ILE A 197 13.08 19.70 17.78
CA ILE A 197 13.83 20.91 18.09
C ILE A 197 14.78 20.56 19.25
N THR A 198 15.90 19.89 18.94
CA THR A 198 17.03 19.86 19.87
C THR A 198 17.74 21.20 19.75
N LYS A 199 17.53 22.01 20.79
CA LYS A 199 18.33 23.20 21.08
C LYS A 199 19.81 22.82 21.03
N THR A 200 20.48 23.36 20.00
CA THR A 200 21.91 23.64 19.86
C THR A 200 22.90 22.54 20.26
N LEU A 201 23.47 21.83 19.27
CA LEU A 201 24.93 21.67 19.12
C LEU A 201 25.26 21.33 17.65
N THR A 202 26.01 22.25 17.03
CA THR A 202 26.91 22.12 15.86
C THR A 202 26.39 21.49 14.56
N GLU A 203 26.29 22.37 13.55
CA GLU A 203 26.52 22.17 12.11
C GLU A 203 27.19 20.83 11.75
N THR A 204 26.49 19.94 11.04
CA THR A 204 26.86 19.33 9.74
C THR A 204 25.74 18.36 9.33
N GLU A 205 25.50 18.29 8.02
CA GLU A 205 24.42 17.64 7.27
C GLU A 205 24.20 16.12 7.54
N ILE A 206 22.97 15.65 7.33
CA ILE A 206 22.54 14.75 6.22
C ILE A 206 21.16 14.15 6.57
N CYS A 207 20.18 14.42 5.71
CA CYS A 207 18.82 13.90 5.80
C CYS A 207 18.77 12.48 5.23
N THR A 208 18.89 11.47 6.08
CA THR A 208 18.47 10.09 5.80
C THR A 208 18.13 9.40 7.11
N SER A 209 16.84 9.22 7.42
CA SER A 209 16.35 8.05 8.15
C SER A 209 14.82 8.08 8.35
N ILE A 210 14.20 7.07 7.75
CA ILE A 210 13.21 6.13 8.32
C ILE A 210 12.11 6.73 9.19
N LEU A 211 10.90 6.47 8.75
CA LEU A 211 9.71 7.11 9.23
C LEU A 211 8.87 6.08 9.97
N THR A 212 8.97 6.12 11.29
CA THR A 212 8.22 5.28 12.22
C THR A 212 6.79 5.81 12.32
N TYR A 213 5.80 5.05 11.87
CA TYR A 213 4.39 5.30 12.21
C TYR A 213 4.07 4.46 13.46
N THR A 214 3.89 5.12 14.60
CA THR A 214 3.44 4.47 15.84
C THR A 214 1.95 4.79 16.03
N LYS A 215 1.08 3.82 15.75
CA LYS A 215 -0.33 3.88 16.14
C LYS A 215 -0.38 3.78 17.67
N THR A 216 -0.59 4.91 18.33
CA THR A 216 -0.71 4.98 19.80
C THR A 216 -2.17 4.79 20.17
N GLU A 217 -2.56 3.59 20.59
CA GLU A 217 -3.81 3.42 21.32
C GLU A 217 -3.56 3.83 22.78
N ILE A 218 -4.17 4.92 23.21
CA ILE A 218 -4.12 5.39 24.59
C ILE A 218 -5.02 4.47 25.41
N PHE A 219 -4.44 3.41 25.98
CA PHE A 219 -4.99 2.77 27.17
C PHE A 219 -4.41 3.49 28.38
N THR A 220 -5.29 4.15 29.14
CA THR A 220 -4.92 4.72 30.43
C THR A 220 -4.71 3.60 31.44
N GLU A 221 -3.59 3.72 32.14
CA GLU A 221 -3.12 3.04 33.35
C GLU A 221 -2.30 1.73 33.26
N THR A 222 -1.00 1.96 33.48
CA THR A 222 0.00 1.19 34.25
C THR A 222 0.57 -0.13 33.71
N GLU A 223 1.91 -0.09 33.59
CA GLU A 223 2.87 -1.21 33.58
C GLU A 223 2.78 -2.25 32.45
N PHE A 224 3.76 -2.25 31.53
CA PHE A 224 4.85 -3.24 31.56
C PHE A 224 5.93 -2.97 30.50
N VAL A 225 7.10 -3.51 30.82
CA VAL A 225 8.42 -3.38 30.20
C VAL A 225 8.56 -4.22 28.92
N GLY A 226 9.19 -3.63 27.89
CA GLY A 226 10.03 -4.28 26.88
C GLY A 226 9.42 -5.34 25.94
N THR A 227 9.50 -5.12 24.62
CA THR A 227 10.10 -6.02 23.60
C THR A 227 9.78 -5.50 22.19
N THR A 228 10.79 -5.57 21.31
CA THR A 228 10.81 -5.18 19.90
C THR A 228 9.96 -6.10 19.01
N ILE A 229 9.19 -5.56 18.06
CA ILE A 229 8.69 -6.31 16.90
C ILE A 229 8.92 -5.47 15.63
N THR A 230 9.69 -6.04 14.69
CA THR A 230 10.00 -5.48 13.38
C THR A 230 9.05 -6.08 12.36
N VAL A 231 8.26 -5.25 11.66
CA VAL A 231 7.52 -5.67 10.45
C VAL A 231 8.02 -4.82 9.29
N THR A 232 8.60 -5.49 8.28
CA THR A 232 9.17 -4.87 7.08
C THR A 232 8.28 -5.25 5.90
N SER A 233 7.49 -4.31 5.35
CA SER A 233 6.88 -4.53 4.03
C SER A 233 7.78 -3.90 2.97
N ARG A 234 8.29 -4.74 2.08
CA ARG A 234 9.18 -4.39 0.98
C ARG A 234 8.33 -4.24 -0.28
N ILE A 235 8.06 -3.02 -0.74
CA ILE A 235 7.54 -2.83 -2.10
C ILE A 235 8.73 -3.01 -3.05
N GLN A 236 8.87 -4.21 -3.59
CA GLN A 236 9.85 -4.51 -4.61
C GLN A 236 9.12 -4.52 -5.95
N GLU A 237 9.45 -3.57 -6.83
CA GLU A 237 9.06 -3.63 -8.24
C GLU A 237 9.58 -4.95 -8.83
N PHE A 238 8.67 -5.88 -9.14
CA PHE A 238 9.00 -7.19 -9.69
C PHE A 238 8.45 -7.31 -11.12
N THR A 239 9.33 -7.14 -12.10
CA THR A 239 9.19 -7.79 -13.42
C THR A 239 10.59 -8.01 -14.00
N SER A 240 11.19 -9.20 -13.79
CA SER A 240 12.15 -9.89 -14.70
C SER A 240 13.16 -10.80 -13.98
N LEU A 241 13.66 -10.45 -12.79
CA LEU A 241 14.77 -11.19 -12.18
C LEU A 241 14.43 -12.62 -11.74
N SER A 242 13.20 -12.86 -11.25
CA SER A 242 12.76 -14.20 -10.82
C SER A 242 12.72 -15.20 -11.99
N TYR A 243 12.25 -14.77 -13.16
CA TYR A 243 12.23 -15.60 -14.37
C TYR A 243 13.64 -15.90 -14.89
N VAL A 244 14.54 -14.91 -14.87
CA VAL A 244 15.93 -15.09 -15.32
C VAL A 244 16.66 -16.11 -14.44
N LEU A 245 16.47 -16.07 -13.11
CA LEU A 245 17.09 -17.06 -12.21
C LEU A 245 16.55 -18.47 -12.41
N ILE A 246 15.24 -18.64 -12.63
CA ILE A 246 14.64 -19.96 -12.89
C ILE A 246 15.17 -20.56 -14.20
N ILE A 247 15.29 -19.76 -15.25
CA ILE A 247 15.87 -20.22 -16.52
C ILE A 247 17.34 -20.62 -16.33
N PHE A 248 18.09 -19.86 -15.53
CA PHE A 248 19.50 -20.12 -15.28
C PHE A 248 19.72 -21.42 -14.49
N THR A 249 18.89 -21.72 -13.49
CA THR A 249 18.99 -22.97 -12.71
C THR A 249 18.63 -24.20 -13.54
N ILE A 250 17.61 -24.11 -14.41
CA ILE A 250 17.27 -25.19 -15.36
C ILE A 250 18.43 -25.45 -16.33
N LEU A 251 19.07 -24.39 -16.85
CA LEU A 251 20.18 -24.49 -17.78
C LEU A 251 21.41 -25.15 -17.15
N ILE A 252 21.76 -24.78 -15.91
CA ILE A 252 22.86 -25.40 -15.15
C ILE A 252 22.57 -26.88 -14.89
N GLY A 253 21.34 -27.21 -14.49
CA GLY A 253 20.93 -28.60 -14.28
C GLY A 253 21.06 -29.45 -15.55
N LEU A 254 20.65 -28.91 -16.71
CA LEU A 254 20.78 -29.57 -18.00
C LEU A 254 22.25 -29.78 -18.39
N LEU A 255 23.10 -28.77 -18.19
CA LEU A 255 24.54 -28.86 -18.49
C LEU A 255 25.24 -29.90 -17.61
N MET A 256 24.92 -29.96 -16.32
CA MET A 256 25.43 -31.00 -15.42
C MET A 256 24.97 -32.39 -15.85
N TYR A 257 23.70 -32.55 -16.22
CA TYR A 257 23.17 -33.84 -16.70
C TYR A 257 23.89 -34.32 -17.97
N LEU A 258 24.10 -33.42 -18.94
CA LEU A 258 24.85 -33.73 -20.17
C LEU A 258 26.33 -34.07 -19.89
N TYR A 259 26.95 -33.39 -18.94
CA TYR A 259 28.32 -33.68 -18.50
C TYR A 259 28.43 -35.09 -17.89
N LEU A 260 27.47 -35.47 -17.04
CA LEU A 260 27.40 -36.82 -16.45
C LEU A 260 27.17 -37.91 -17.51
N ILE A 261 26.34 -37.65 -18.53
CA ILE A 261 26.19 -38.57 -19.68
C ILE A 261 27.51 -38.75 -20.43
N LYS A 262 28.26 -37.66 -20.64
CA LYS A 262 29.54 -37.69 -21.34
C LYS A 262 30.57 -38.54 -20.59
N LEU A 263 30.66 -38.38 -19.27
CA LEU A 263 31.54 -39.18 -18.41
C LEU A 263 31.18 -40.67 -18.39
N ARG A 264 29.90 -41.03 -18.64
CA ARG A 264 29.46 -42.43 -18.72
C ARG A 264 29.80 -43.10 -20.06
N ARG A 265 30.05 -42.31 -21.11
CA ARG A 265 30.37 -42.80 -22.46
C ARG A 265 31.87 -42.87 -22.76
N SER A 266 32.71 -42.28 -21.91
CA SER A 266 34.18 -42.37 -21.96
C SER A 266 34.70 -43.46 -21.02
#